data_AF-A0A2M7A071-F1
#
_entry.id   AF-A0A2M7A071-F1
#
_cell.length_a   1.000
_cell.length_b   1.000
_cell.length_c   1.000
_cell.angle_alpha   90.00
_cell.angle_beta   90.00
_cell.angle_gamma   90.00
#
_symmetry.space_group_name_H-M   'P 1'
#
loop_
_entity.id
_entity.type
_entity.pdbx_description
1 polymer ?
#
loop_
_entity_poly.entity_id
_entity_poly.type
_entity_poly.pdbx_seq_one_letter_code
_entity_poly.pdbx_strand_id
1 'polypeptide(L)'
;MSIRNFFLVGFSETVRLCSNTKSDEFKLVRKTPEKLNNFDPDVLGVFKKKTEFNIGAMSGYYYHVDKTISCKVLLGDSSKDNGIAAKSVDCIITSPP
;
A
#
# COMPACT_ATOMS: atom_id res chain seq x y z
N MET A 1 7.49 -11.09 -10.93
CA MET A 1 6.30 -10.50 -10.26
C MET A 1 5.09 -10.79 -11.14
N SER A 2 4.00 -11.35 -10.61
CA SER A 2 2.80 -11.66 -11.43
C SER A 2 1.89 -10.44 -11.52
N ILE A 3 1.20 -10.24 -12.66
CA ILE A 3 0.15 -9.23 -12.80
C ILE A 3 -0.94 -9.37 -11.71
N ARG A 4 -1.16 -10.58 -11.21
CA ARG A 4 -2.04 -10.84 -10.06
C ARG A 4 -1.61 -10.05 -8.82
N ASN A 5 -0.31 -9.94 -8.56
CA ASN A 5 0.20 -9.24 -7.38
C ASN A 5 -0.10 -7.74 -7.46
N PHE A 6 -0.12 -7.15 -8.65
CA PHE A 6 -0.52 -5.76 -8.85
C PHE A 6 -1.97 -5.53 -8.40
N PHE A 7 -2.90 -6.39 -8.86
CA PHE A 7 -4.30 -6.30 -8.47
C PHE A 7 -4.54 -6.66 -6.99
N LEU A 8 -3.72 -7.54 -6.40
CA LEU A 8 -3.80 -7.85 -4.97
C LEU A 8 -3.50 -6.64 -4.08
N VAL A 9 -2.65 -5.71 -4.52
CA VAL A 9 -2.41 -4.44 -3.80
C VAL A 9 -3.66 -3.56 -3.81
N GLY A 10 -4.30 -3.39 -4.97
CA GLY A 10 -5.58 -2.67 -5.03
C GLY A 10 -6.69 -3.36 -4.23
N PHE A 11 -6.69 -4.70 -4.21
CA PHE A 11 -7.63 -5.49 -3.44
C PHE A 11 -7.43 -5.33 -1.94
N SER A 12 -6.20 -5.36 -1.43
CA SER A 12 -5.94 -5.21 0.01
C SER A 12 -6.40 -3.85 0.54
N GLU A 13 -6.20 -2.78 -0.24
CA GLU A 13 -6.71 -1.46 0.08
C GLU A 13 -8.25 -1.42 0.03
N THR A 14 -8.86 -2.09 -0.94
CA THR A 14 -10.33 -2.22 -1.03
C THR A 14 -10.87 -2.92 0.21
N VAL A 15 -10.27 -4.03 0.65
CA VAL A 15 -10.66 -4.72 1.89
C VAL A 15 -10.53 -3.77 3.08
N ARG A 16 -9.45 -2.99 3.17
CA ARG A 16 -9.27 -2.00 4.25
C ARG A 16 -10.41 -0.99 4.29
N LEU A 17 -10.79 -0.43 3.14
CA LEU A 17 -11.80 0.63 3.01
C LEU A 17 -13.25 0.12 3.13
N CYS A 18 -13.53 -1.08 2.62
CA CYS A 18 -14.87 -1.66 2.55
C CYS A 18 -15.16 -2.65 3.69
N SER A 19 -14.21 -2.90 4.59
CA SER A 19 -14.45 -3.76 5.75
C SER A 19 -15.27 -3.07 6.84
N ASN A 20 -15.74 -3.88 7.79
CA ASN A 20 -16.46 -3.43 8.98
C ASN A 20 -15.56 -2.68 9.99
N THR A 21 -14.36 -2.27 9.60
CA THR A 21 -13.42 -1.56 10.46
C THR A 21 -13.50 -0.05 10.25
N LYS A 22 -13.16 0.72 11.29
CA LYS A 22 -12.97 2.16 11.23
C LYS A 22 -11.79 2.51 10.30
N SER A 23 -11.98 3.47 9.42
CA SER A 23 -10.97 3.89 8.41
C SER A 23 -10.09 5.05 8.88
N ASP A 24 -10.47 5.72 9.95
CA ASP A 24 -9.86 6.90 10.56
C ASP A 24 -8.78 6.56 11.61
N GLU A 25 -8.65 5.29 11.99
CA GLU A 25 -7.68 4.83 12.98
C GLU A 25 -6.70 3.84 12.37
N PHE A 26 -5.43 3.89 12.82
CA PHE A 26 -4.43 2.89 12.44
C PHE A 26 -4.80 1.49 12.98
N LYS A 27 -5.38 1.42 14.18
CA LYS A 27 -5.83 0.16 14.80
C LYS A 27 -7.10 -0.34 14.12
N LEU A 28 -7.19 -1.67 13.94
CA LEU A 28 -8.37 -2.31 13.39
C LEU A 28 -9.48 -2.38 14.45
N VAL A 29 -10.27 -1.31 14.54
CA VAL A 29 -11.44 -1.21 15.43
C VAL A 29 -12.71 -1.43 14.61
N ARG A 30 -13.61 -2.30 15.08
CA ARG A 30 -14.90 -2.53 14.40
C ARG A 30 -15.77 -1.26 14.48
N LYS A 31 -16.52 -0.98 13.42
CA LYS A 31 -17.56 0.07 13.42
C LYS A 31 -18.61 -0.24 14.50
N THR A 32 -19.20 0.81 15.07
CA THR A 32 -20.33 0.66 16.01
C THR A 32 -21.53 0.01 15.30
N PRO A 33 -22.43 -0.67 16.02
CA PRO A 33 -23.62 -1.31 15.41
C PRO A 33 -24.44 -0.35 14.56
N GLU A 34 -24.66 0.88 15.05
CA GLU A 34 -25.39 1.95 14.34
C GLU A 34 -24.75 2.31 13.00
N LYS A 35 -23.42 2.47 12.97
CA LYS A 35 -22.68 2.77 11.74
C LYS A 35 -22.65 1.56 10.81
N LEU A 36 -22.61 0.35 11.35
CA LEU A 36 -22.53 -0.88 10.56
C LEU A 36 -23.85 -1.20 9.85
N ASN A 37 -24.99 -0.94 10.49
CA ASN A 37 -26.31 -1.19 9.89
C ASN A 37 -26.56 -0.41 8.60
N ASN A 38 -25.93 0.77 8.46
CA ASN A 38 -26.03 1.62 7.28
C ASN A 38 -24.77 1.55 6.39
N PHE A 39 -23.86 0.62 6.65
CA PHE A 39 -22.60 0.52 5.92
C PHE A 39 -22.76 -0.38 4.69
N ASP A 40 -22.97 0.25 3.54
CA ASP A 40 -23.11 -0.41 2.24
C ASP A 40 -22.12 0.20 1.22
N PRO A 41 -20.82 -0.15 1.28
CA PRO A 41 -19.85 0.40 0.37
C PRO A 41 -19.95 -0.22 -1.03
N ASP A 42 -19.81 0.60 -2.08
CA ASP A 42 -19.63 0.11 -3.45
C ASP A 42 -18.24 -0.55 -3.61
N VAL A 43 -18.15 -1.82 -3.24
CA VAL A 43 -16.88 -2.58 -3.20
C VAL A 43 -16.21 -2.64 -4.57
N LEU A 44 -17.00 -2.88 -5.62
CA LEU A 44 -16.46 -3.01 -6.98
C LEU A 44 -16.02 -1.65 -7.53
N GLY A 45 -16.79 -0.59 -7.28
CA GLY A 45 -16.40 0.77 -7.65
C GLY A 45 -15.15 1.25 -6.93
N VAL A 46 -15.01 0.95 -5.63
CA VAL A 46 -13.79 1.24 -4.87
C VAL A 46 -12.60 0.49 -5.47
N PHE A 47 -12.73 -0.82 -5.73
CA PHE A 47 -11.65 -1.60 -6.33
C PHE A 47 -11.24 -1.09 -7.71
N LYS A 48 -12.21 -0.77 -8.56
CA LYS A 48 -11.97 -0.19 -9.89
C LYS A 48 -11.21 1.13 -9.77
N LYS A 49 -11.69 2.06 -8.93
CA LYS A 49 -11.06 3.36 -8.72
C LYS A 49 -9.62 3.24 -8.22
N LYS A 50 -9.34 2.33 -7.27
CA LYS A 50 -7.98 2.09 -6.77
C LYS A 50 -7.07 1.48 -7.81
N THR A 51 -7.59 0.53 -8.59
CA THR A 51 -6.86 -0.09 -9.68
C THR A 51 -6.49 0.92 -10.77
N GLU A 52 -7.45 1.73 -11.22
CA GLU A 52 -7.22 2.78 -12.23
C GLU A 52 -6.22 3.82 -11.75
N PHE A 53 -6.33 4.26 -10.49
CA PHE A 53 -5.35 5.16 -9.87
C PHE A 53 -3.94 4.55 -9.86
N ASN A 54 -3.80 3.30 -9.43
CA ASN A 54 -2.50 2.63 -9.39
C ASN A 54 -1.87 2.46 -10.78
N ILE A 55 -2.69 2.18 -11.80
CA ILE A 55 -2.23 2.10 -13.20
C ILE A 55 -1.71 3.48 -13.66
N GLY A 56 -2.48 4.54 -13.39
CA GLY A 56 -2.09 5.91 -13.72
C GLY A 56 -0.81 6.33 -13.02
N ALA A 57 -0.69 6.05 -11.72
CA ALA A 57 0.51 6.34 -10.93
C ALA A 57 1.74 5.59 -11.44
N MET A 58 1.61 4.30 -11.75
CA MET A 58 2.70 3.49 -12.29
C MET A 58 3.12 3.97 -13.68
N SER A 59 2.16 4.32 -14.54
CA SER A 59 2.42 4.91 -15.86
C SER A 59 3.18 6.24 -15.72
N GLY A 60 2.69 7.13 -14.85
CA GLY A 60 3.35 8.40 -14.54
C GLY A 60 4.78 8.19 -14.05
N TYR A 61 4.99 7.29 -13.09
CA TYR A 61 6.32 6.93 -12.63
C TYR A 61 7.22 6.42 -13.77
N TYR A 62 6.74 5.46 -14.56
CA TYR A 62 7.52 4.85 -15.65
C TYR A 62 8.02 5.86 -16.69
N TYR A 63 7.18 6.85 -17.04
CA TYR A 63 7.54 7.87 -18.03
C TYR A 63 8.44 8.98 -17.48
N HIS A 64 8.37 9.28 -16.18
CA HIS A 64 9.07 10.43 -15.61
C HIS A 64 10.28 10.07 -14.75
N VAL A 65 10.46 8.80 -14.38
CA VAL A 65 11.60 8.37 -13.56
C VAL A 65 12.91 8.48 -14.36
N ASP A 66 13.95 8.98 -13.70
CA ASP A 66 15.31 8.87 -14.21
C ASP A 66 15.76 7.40 -14.14
N LYS A 67 15.94 6.79 -15.32
CA LYS A 67 16.30 5.38 -15.47
C LYS A 67 17.74 5.07 -15.07
N THR A 68 18.55 6.08 -14.79
CA THR A 68 19.92 5.90 -14.26
C THR A 68 19.92 5.65 -12.75
N ILE A 69 18.83 5.99 -12.06
CA ILE A 69 18.68 5.81 -10.62
C ILE A 69 18.22 4.37 -10.31
N SER A 70 18.91 3.72 -9.38
CA SER A 70 18.53 2.40 -8.89
C SER A 70 17.59 2.49 -7.69
N CYS A 71 16.51 1.72 -7.72
CA CYS A 71 15.59 1.54 -6.60
C CYS A 71 15.42 0.04 -6.35
N LYS A 72 15.59 -0.39 -5.09
CA LYS A 72 15.49 -1.79 -4.70
C LYS A 72 14.56 -1.93 -3.51
N VAL A 73 13.50 -2.72 -3.67
CA VAL A 73 12.63 -3.12 -2.57
C VAL A 73 13.25 -4.35 -1.90
N LEU A 74 13.49 -4.27 -0.60
CA LEU A 74 14.02 -5.36 0.22
C LEU A 74 12.93 -5.82 1.18
N LEU A 75 12.53 -7.08 1.09
CA LEU A 75 11.72 -7.72 2.12
C LEU A 75 12.68 -8.31 3.16
N GLY A 76 12.63 -7.80 4.38
CA GLY A 76 13.56 -8.22 5.42
C GLY A 76 13.12 -7.81 6.82
N ASP A 77 13.82 -8.36 7.81
CA ASP A 77 13.67 -8.00 9.22
C ASP A 77 14.70 -6.90 9.52
N SER A 78 14.23 -5.70 9.87
CA SER A 78 15.10 -4.56 10.12
C SER A 78 16.01 -4.74 11.34
N SER A 79 15.73 -5.70 12.22
CA SER A 79 16.62 -6.06 13.35
C SER A 79 17.82 -6.91 12.93
N LYS A 80 17.85 -7.40 11.68
CA LYS A 80 18.90 -8.26 11.14
C LYS A 80 19.69 -7.56 10.04
N ASP A 81 20.80 -8.17 9.64
CA ASP A 81 21.50 -7.75 8.44
C ASP A 81 20.64 -7.99 7.19
N ASN A 82 20.48 -6.95 6.38
CA ASN A 82 19.71 -6.95 5.14
C ASN A 82 20.61 -6.81 3.90
N GLY A 83 21.93 -6.97 4.05
CA GLY A 83 22.90 -6.88 2.97
C GLY A 83 23.16 -5.45 2.49
N ILE A 84 22.88 -4.46 3.33
CA ILE A 84 23.17 -3.04 3.05
C ILE A 84 24.58 -2.75 3.56
N ALA A 85 25.47 -2.30 2.68
CA ALA A 85 26.85 -2.05 3.04
C ALA A 85 26.97 -0.96 4.12
N ALA A 86 27.90 -1.15 5.06
CA ALA A 86 28.16 -0.14 6.09
C ALA A 86 28.60 1.19 5.45
N LYS A 87 28.14 2.33 6.00
CA LYS A 87 28.46 3.69 5.53
C LYS A 87 28.10 3.95 4.05
N SER A 88 27.13 3.22 3.50
CA SER A 88 26.67 3.40 2.10
C SER A 88 25.41 4.25 1.96
N VAL A 89 24.83 4.68 3.08
CA VAL A 89 23.54 5.39 3.11
C VAL A 89 23.74 6.77 3.71
N ASP A 90 23.39 7.82 2.95
CA ASP A 90 23.48 9.21 3.39
C ASP A 90 22.29 9.64 4.26
N CYS A 91 21.10 9.07 4.01
CA CYS A 91 19.87 9.42 4.71
C CYS A 91 19.02 8.18 4.99
N ILE A 92 18.50 8.10 6.22
CA ILE A 92 17.55 7.07 6.64
C ILE A 92 16.27 7.78 7.07
N ILE A 93 15.15 7.44 6.42
CA ILE A 93 13.81 7.89 6.80
C ILE A 93 13.08 6.68 7.36
N THR A 94 12.57 6.78 8.58
CA THR A 94 11.93 5.66 9.27
C THR A 94 10.73 6.11 10.10
N SER A 95 9.74 5.23 10.22
CA SER A 95 8.60 5.34 11.14
C SER A 95 8.51 4.02 11.90
N PRO A 96 9.35 3.80 12.92
CA PRO A 96 9.40 2.53 13.64
C PRO A 96 8.06 2.25 14.36
N PRO A 97 7.76 0.96 14.63
CA PRO A 97 6.56 0.55 15.38
C PRO A 97 6.54 1.04 16.83
#